data_AF-E1ZGF0-F1
#
_entry.id   AF-E1ZGF0-F1
#
_cell.length_a   1.000
_cell.length_b   1.000
_cell.length_c   1.000
_cell.angle_alpha   90.00
_cell.angle_beta   90.00
_cell.angle_gamma   90.00
#
_symmetry.space_group_name_H-M   'P 1'
#
loop_
_entity.id
_entity.type
_entity.pdbx_description
1 polymer ?
#
loop_
_entity_poly.entity_id
_entity_poly.type
_entity_poly.pdbx_seq_one_letter_code
_entity_poly.pdbx_strand_id
1 'polypeptide(L)'
;MPAVLCREEAITLWSERAKFEQCGLKLVCVVHEWLDREIKAFAPAYWGGDLYYDESKAFYKAVHGGSVKKGSLLALLNPFGDAWGNMKRAKKAGIVKDSNINGDGLTLGGVLVLKQGGEIVYSHAEKTFGDHPPIEEVFAAAHKAGGSS
;
A
#
# COMPACT_ATOMS: atom_id res chain seq x y z
N MET A 1 1.02 -8.57 -12.82
CA MET A 1 1.33 -7.14 -12.98
C MET A 1 0.85 -6.33 -11.77
N PRO A 2 -0.43 -6.36 -11.34
CA PRO A 2 -0.89 -5.57 -10.19
C PRO A 2 -0.18 -5.98 -8.90
N ALA A 3 0.01 -7.30 -8.71
CA ALA A 3 0.70 -7.85 -7.55
C ALA A 3 2.15 -7.35 -7.37
N VAL A 4 2.83 -6.89 -8.43
CA VAL A 4 4.22 -6.37 -8.27
C VAL A 4 4.20 -5.06 -7.50
N LEU A 5 3.26 -4.17 -7.82
CA LEU A 5 3.25 -2.80 -7.31
C LEU A 5 2.88 -2.78 -5.83
N CYS A 6 1.80 -3.47 -5.45
CA CYS A 6 1.42 -3.57 -4.04
C CYS A 6 2.45 -4.33 -3.18
N ARG A 7 3.12 -5.36 -3.73
CA ARG A 7 4.22 -6.04 -3.03
C ARG A 7 5.43 -5.14 -2.84
N GLU A 8 5.75 -4.32 -3.83
CA GLU A 8 6.82 -3.33 -3.73
C GLU A 8 6.51 -2.28 -2.65
N GLU A 9 5.30 -1.71 -2.62
CA GLU A 9 4.93 -0.76 -1.57
C GLU A 9 5.02 -1.38 -0.17
N ALA A 10 4.42 -2.57 -0.01
CA ALA A 10 4.38 -3.28 1.26
C ALA A 10 5.78 -3.53 1.81
N ILE A 11 6.70 -4.07 0.99
CA ILE A 11 8.06 -4.36 1.44
C ILE A 11 8.89 -3.10 1.64
N THR A 12 8.67 -2.03 0.85
CA THR A 12 9.33 -0.74 1.06
C THR A 12 8.96 -0.16 2.43
N LEU A 13 7.67 -0.15 2.79
CA LEU A 13 7.24 0.33 4.11
C LEU A 13 7.69 -0.60 5.24
N TRP A 14 7.53 -1.92 5.06
CA TRP A 14 7.89 -2.91 6.08
C TRP A 14 9.39 -2.98 6.38
N SER A 15 10.24 -2.75 5.36
CA SER A 15 11.70 -2.70 5.54
C SER A 15 12.13 -1.57 6.47
N GLU A 16 11.33 -0.51 6.54
CA GLU A 16 11.57 0.67 7.38
C GLU A 16 10.76 0.66 8.69
N ARG A 17 10.11 -0.46 9.03
CA ARG A 17 9.23 -0.60 10.22
C ARG A 17 9.84 -0.04 11.51
N ALA A 18 11.15 -0.24 11.72
CA ALA A 18 11.82 0.17 12.94
C ALA A 18 11.77 1.69 13.15
N LYS A 19 11.80 2.50 12.07
CA LYS A 19 11.70 3.96 12.16
C LYS A 19 10.30 4.40 12.59
N PHE A 20 9.27 3.74 12.06
CA PHE A 20 7.89 3.98 12.46
C PHE A 20 7.62 3.53 13.91
N GLU A 21 8.13 2.36 14.30
CA GLU A 21 8.02 1.85 15.68
C GLU A 21 8.74 2.75 16.69
N GLN A 22 9.88 3.35 16.32
CA GLN A 22 10.55 4.38 17.13
C GLN A 22 9.70 5.65 17.31
N CYS A 23 8.80 5.93 16.38
CA CYS A 23 7.78 6.98 16.52
C CYS A 23 6.57 6.52 17.35
N GLY A 24 6.57 5.30 17.90
CA GLY A 24 5.42 4.75 18.63
C GLY A 24 4.28 4.27 17.74
N LEU A 25 4.49 4.12 16.42
CA LEU A 25 3.48 3.62 15.50
C LEU A 25 3.60 2.10 15.32
N LYS A 26 2.45 1.45 15.14
CA LYS A 26 2.35 0.08 14.66
C LYS A 26 2.00 0.08 13.18
N LEU A 27 2.72 -0.69 12.38
CA LEU A 27 2.34 -0.94 10.99
C LEU A 27 1.37 -2.12 10.92
N VAL A 28 0.31 -1.96 10.14
CA VAL A 28 -0.62 -3.04 9.79
C VAL A 28 -0.88 -2.99 8.28
N CYS A 29 -1.12 -4.14 7.66
CA CYS A 29 -1.52 -4.21 6.27
C CYS A 29 -2.99 -4.63 6.19
N VAL A 30 -3.72 -4.02 5.27
CA VAL A 30 -5.15 -4.28 5.04
C VAL A 30 -5.31 -4.79 3.62
N VAL A 31 -6.01 -5.92 3.46
CA VAL A 31 -6.30 -6.53 2.16
C VAL A 31 -7.81 -6.58 1.95
N HIS A 32 -8.29 -6.27 0.75
CA HIS A 32 -9.71 -6.43 0.39
C HIS A 32 -10.05 -7.83 -0.15
N GLU A 33 -9.05 -8.69 -0.32
CA GLU A 33 -9.21 -10.05 -0.84
C GLU A 33 -8.39 -11.01 0.01
N TRP A 34 -9.00 -12.15 0.34
CA TRP A 34 -8.35 -13.20 1.10
C TRP A 34 -8.36 -14.50 0.30
N LEU A 35 -7.36 -14.65 -0.55
CA LEU A 35 -7.09 -15.91 -1.25
C LEU A 35 -5.90 -16.57 -0.56
N ASP A 36 -6.11 -17.71 0.12
CA ASP A 36 -5.10 -18.36 0.97
C ASP A 36 -3.72 -18.50 0.31
N ARG A 37 -3.70 -18.87 -0.97
CA ARG A 37 -2.46 -19.00 -1.75
C ARG A 37 -1.74 -17.66 -1.90
N GLU A 38 -2.48 -16.60 -2.17
CA GLU A 38 -1.93 -15.26 -2.39
C GLU A 38 -1.47 -14.64 -1.08
N ILE A 39 -2.21 -14.86 0.02
CA ILE A 39 -1.84 -14.43 1.36
C ILE A 39 -0.55 -15.13 1.81
N LYS A 40 -0.44 -16.46 1.63
CA LYS A 40 0.79 -17.22 1.95
C LYS A 40 1.99 -16.82 1.09
N ALA A 41 1.76 -16.38 -0.16
CA ALA A 41 2.82 -15.86 -1.01
C ALA A 41 3.19 -14.41 -0.67
N PHE A 42 2.28 -13.65 -0.06
CA PHE A 42 2.47 -12.25 0.31
C PHE A 42 3.15 -12.10 1.68
N ALA A 43 2.58 -12.72 2.71
CA ALA A 43 3.10 -12.74 4.07
C ALA A 43 3.69 -14.13 4.39
N PRO A 44 4.92 -14.22 4.93
CA PRO A 44 5.71 -13.13 5.52
C PRO A 44 6.67 -12.41 4.54
N ALA A 45 6.68 -12.77 3.25
CA ALA A 45 7.73 -12.37 2.31
C ALA A 45 7.82 -10.85 2.06
N TYR A 46 6.67 -10.17 1.97
CA TYR A 46 6.54 -8.74 1.68
C TYR A 46 5.97 -7.95 2.87
N TRP A 47 5.34 -8.65 3.81
CA TRP A 47 4.79 -8.08 5.03
C TRP A 47 4.91 -9.05 6.19
N GLY A 48 5.58 -8.65 7.27
CA GLY A 48 5.80 -9.48 8.45
C GLY A 48 4.95 -9.14 9.66
N GLY A 49 4.06 -8.14 9.55
CA GLY A 49 3.21 -7.67 10.64
C GLY A 49 1.78 -8.21 10.56
N ASP A 50 0.89 -7.62 11.35
CA ASP A 50 -0.53 -7.94 11.30
C ASP A 50 -1.10 -7.67 9.90
N LEU A 51 -1.97 -8.57 9.46
CA LEU A 51 -2.71 -8.51 8.22
C LEU A 51 -4.21 -8.58 8.53
N TYR A 52 -4.98 -7.60 8.06
CA TYR A 52 -6.42 -7.52 8.30
C TYR A 52 -7.18 -7.69 7.00
N TYR A 53 -8.23 -8.52 7.03
CA TYR A 53 -9.15 -8.67 5.92
C TYR A 53 -10.28 -7.64 6.01
N ASP A 54 -10.35 -6.73 5.06
CA ASP A 54 -11.40 -5.72 4.95
C ASP A 54 -12.40 -6.09 3.84
N GLU A 55 -13.28 -7.05 4.17
CA GLU A 55 -14.35 -7.49 3.28
C GLU A 55 -15.26 -6.33 2.84
N SER A 56 -15.49 -5.36 3.74
CA SER A 56 -16.36 -4.19 3.51
C SER A 56 -15.74 -3.09 2.64
N LYS A 57 -14.42 -3.19 2.38
CA LYS A 57 -13.59 -2.17 1.74
C LYS A 57 -13.67 -0.81 2.45
N ALA A 58 -13.84 -0.80 3.77
CA ALA A 58 -13.91 0.42 4.58
C ALA A 58 -12.60 1.23 4.52
N PHE A 59 -11.44 0.57 4.61
CA PHE A 59 -10.13 1.22 4.44
C PHE A 59 -10.01 1.88 3.07
N TYR A 60 -10.35 1.12 2.02
CA TYR A 60 -10.29 1.59 0.64
C TYR A 60 -11.26 2.73 0.37
N LYS A 61 -12.43 2.76 1.02
CA LYS A 61 -13.33 3.91 0.99
C LYS A 61 -12.71 5.09 1.73
N ALA A 62 -12.20 4.89 2.95
CA ALA A 62 -11.66 5.95 3.80
C ALA A 62 -10.50 6.69 3.12
N VAL A 63 -9.52 5.94 2.58
CA VAL A 63 -8.36 6.54 1.90
C VAL A 63 -8.75 7.30 0.63
N HIS A 64 -9.85 6.93 -0.02
CA HIS A 64 -10.38 7.57 -1.23
C HIS A 64 -11.59 8.50 -0.98
N GLY A 65 -11.76 9.01 0.24
CA GLY A 65 -12.78 10.02 0.55
C GLY A 65 -14.23 9.53 0.50
N GLY A 66 -14.47 8.25 0.80
CA GLY A 66 -15.78 7.64 0.98
C GLY A 66 -16.21 6.63 -0.09
N SER A 67 -15.40 6.40 -1.13
CA SER A 67 -15.75 5.47 -2.22
C SER A 67 -14.55 4.63 -2.67
N VAL A 68 -14.77 3.36 -3.01
CA VAL A 68 -13.71 2.51 -3.57
C VAL A 68 -13.38 3.01 -4.98
N LYS A 69 -12.10 3.29 -5.25
CA LYS A 69 -11.63 3.65 -6.59
C LYS A 69 -11.01 2.46 -7.30
N LYS A 70 -11.12 2.46 -8.62
CA LYS A 70 -10.49 1.47 -9.50
C LYS A 70 -9.56 2.17 -10.47
N GLY A 71 -8.42 1.56 -10.74
CA GLY A 71 -7.47 2.02 -11.74
C GLY A 71 -8.05 1.86 -13.14
N SER A 72 -7.62 2.75 -14.03
CA SER A 72 -8.10 2.74 -15.42
C SER A 72 -7.37 1.67 -16.23
N LEU A 73 -8.12 0.79 -16.90
CA LEU A 73 -7.55 -0.15 -17.88
C LEU A 73 -6.82 0.59 -19.01
N LEU A 74 -7.26 1.81 -19.37
CA LEU A 74 -6.57 2.62 -20.38
C LEU A 74 -5.18 3.06 -19.91
N ALA A 75 -4.96 3.23 -18.60
CA ALA A 75 -3.63 3.54 -18.06
C ALA A 75 -2.64 2.39 -18.28
N LEU A 76 -3.13 1.14 -18.35
CA LEU A 76 -2.32 -0.03 -18.70
C LEU A 76 -2.02 -0.12 -20.20
N LEU A 77 -2.83 0.53 -21.05
CA LEU A 77 -2.63 0.55 -22.51
C LEU A 77 -1.70 1.67 -22.97
N ASN A 78 -1.43 2.68 -22.15
CA ASN A 78 -0.52 3.78 -22.48
C ASN A 78 0.90 3.52 -21.95
N PRO A 79 1.86 3.04 -22.78
CA PRO A 79 3.22 2.72 -22.34
C PRO A 79 4.04 3.93 -21.88
N PHE A 80 3.57 5.15 -22.17
CA PHE A 80 4.18 6.41 -21.73
C PHE A 80 3.51 6.99 -20.48
N GLY A 81 2.49 6.33 -19.91
CA GLY A 81 1.79 6.78 -18.72
C GLY A 81 2.45 6.35 -17.41
N ASP A 82 1.99 6.95 -16.31
CA ASP A 82 2.55 6.77 -14.97
C ASP A 82 2.53 5.31 -14.49
N ALA A 83 1.47 4.55 -14.80
CA ALA A 83 1.38 3.12 -14.43
C ALA A 83 2.55 2.29 -15.01
N TRP A 84 3.01 2.63 -16.21
CA TRP A 84 4.18 1.99 -16.82
C TRP A 84 5.50 2.51 -16.23
N GLY A 85 5.57 3.78 -15.87
CA GLY A 85 6.68 4.34 -15.09
C GLY A 85 6.85 3.62 -13.75
N ASN A 86 5.75 3.46 -13.01
CA ASN A 86 5.69 2.75 -11.73
C ASN A 86 6.10 1.28 -11.89
N MET A 87 5.61 0.60 -12.93
CA MET A 87 6.03 -0.76 -13.25
C MET A 87 7.53 -0.87 -13.57
N LYS A 88 8.08 0.08 -14.33
CA LYS A 88 9.52 0.12 -14.63
C LYS A 88 10.34 0.37 -13.36
N ARG A 89 9.89 1.26 -12.47
CA ARG A 89 10.48 1.50 -11.15
C ARG A 89 10.53 0.20 -10.34
N ALA A 90 9.39 -0.48 -10.19
CA ALA A 90 9.28 -1.72 -9.43
C ALA A 90 10.18 -2.84 -9.96
N LYS A 91 10.19 -3.01 -11.30
CA LYS A 91 11.09 -3.98 -11.95
C LYS A 91 12.56 -3.64 -11.77
N LYS A 92 12.93 -2.36 -11.85
CA LYS A 92 14.30 -1.90 -11.66
C LYS A 92 14.77 -2.09 -10.21
N ALA A 93 13.90 -1.91 -9.24
CA ALA A 93 14.19 -2.16 -7.83
C ALA A 93 14.51 -3.63 -7.57
N GLY A 94 13.89 -4.55 -8.32
CA GLY A 94 14.20 -5.98 -8.27
C GLY A 94 13.83 -6.67 -6.95
N ILE A 95 13.01 -6.01 -6.12
CA ILE A 95 12.67 -6.49 -4.77
C ILE A 95 11.63 -7.61 -4.84
N VAL A 96 10.67 -7.51 -5.77
CA VAL A 96 9.59 -8.49 -5.93
C VAL A 96 10.03 -9.63 -6.85
N LYS A 97 10.00 -10.86 -6.31
CA LYS A 97 10.51 -12.06 -6.98
C LYS A 97 9.42 -12.87 -7.69
N ASP A 98 8.17 -12.67 -7.29
CA ASP A 98 7.02 -13.39 -7.81
C ASP A 98 5.84 -12.43 -8.07
N SER A 99 5.10 -12.69 -9.14
CA SER A 99 3.88 -11.96 -9.45
C SER A 99 2.90 -12.85 -10.20
N ASN A 100 1.63 -12.65 -9.91
CA ASN A 100 0.53 -13.18 -10.68
C ASN A 100 -0.53 -12.09 -10.91
N ILE A 101 -1.66 -12.50 -11.48
CA ILE A 101 -2.82 -11.66 -11.76
C ILE A 101 -4.10 -12.25 -11.15
N ASN A 102 -3.96 -13.07 -10.11
CA ASN A 102 -5.10 -13.67 -9.43
C ASN A 102 -5.76 -12.63 -8.50
N GLY A 103 -7.09 -12.61 -8.46
CA GLY A 103 -7.87 -11.64 -7.70
C GLY A 103 -8.17 -10.34 -8.45
N ASP A 104 -8.74 -9.38 -7.72
CA ASP A 104 -9.04 -8.02 -8.14
C ASP A 104 -7.78 -7.14 -8.10
N GLY A 105 -7.10 -7.07 -9.24
CA GLY A 105 -5.96 -6.18 -9.43
C GLY A 105 -6.32 -4.76 -9.87
N LEU A 106 -7.60 -4.36 -9.84
CA LEU A 106 -8.06 -3.04 -10.30
C LEU A 106 -8.37 -2.08 -9.15
N THR A 107 -8.75 -2.58 -7.99
CA THR A 107 -9.01 -1.74 -6.81
C THR A 107 -7.73 -0.97 -6.43
N LEU A 108 -7.82 0.36 -6.33
CA LEU A 108 -6.71 1.22 -5.93
C LEU A 108 -6.59 1.24 -4.41
N GLY A 109 -5.36 1.12 -3.92
CA GLY A 109 -5.03 1.15 -2.52
C GLY A 109 -4.68 2.57 -2.03
N GLY A 110 -3.82 2.60 -1.02
CA GLY A 110 -3.29 3.83 -0.46
C GLY A 110 -2.67 3.59 0.92
N VAL A 111 -2.23 4.68 1.55
CA VAL A 111 -1.61 4.69 2.88
C VAL A 111 -2.34 5.67 3.77
N LEU A 112 -2.71 5.21 4.97
CA LEU A 112 -3.23 6.07 6.04
C LEU A 112 -2.26 6.08 7.21
N VAL A 113 -2.03 7.25 7.80
CA VAL A 113 -1.40 7.37 9.11
C VAL A 113 -2.42 7.96 10.07
N LEU A 114 -2.68 7.24 11.15
CA LEU A 114 -3.65 7.63 12.17
C LEU A 114 -2.94 7.95 13.49
N LYS A 115 -3.45 8.95 14.20
CA LYS A 115 -3.13 9.20 15.61
C LYS A 115 -3.93 8.27 16.51
N GLN A 116 -3.51 8.19 17.77
CA GLN A 116 -4.35 7.65 18.82
C GLN A 116 -5.72 8.36 18.84
N GLY A 117 -6.80 7.58 18.94
CA GLY A 117 -8.17 8.09 18.82
C GLY A 117 -8.74 8.09 17.40
N GLY A 118 -7.95 7.70 16.38
CA GLY A 118 -8.44 7.46 15.02
C GLY A 118 -8.45 8.69 14.10
N GLU A 119 -7.87 9.82 14.52
CA GLU A 119 -7.67 10.97 13.63
C GLU A 119 -6.68 10.61 12.52
N ILE A 120 -7.10 10.76 11.25
CA ILE A 120 -6.23 10.60 10.09
C ILE A 120 -5.35 11.85 9.96
N VAL A 121 -4.04 11.68 10.13
CA VAL A 121 -3.06 12.79 9.98
C VAL A 121 -2.34 12.80 8.65
N TYR A 122 -2.43 11.70 7.90
CA TYR A 122 -1.95 11.59 6.53
C TYR A 122 -2.78 10.56 5.77
N SER A 123 -3.06 10.88 4.51
CA SER A 123 -3.75 10.01 3.59
C SER A 123 -3.13 10.16 2.21
N HIS A 124 -2.62 9.07 1.66
CA HIS A 124 -2.21 8.98 0.27
C HIS A 124 -3.14 8.01 -0.45
N ALA A 125 -3.98 8.55 -1.32
CA ALA A 125 -4.85 7.78 -2.18
C ALA A 125 -4.14 7.51 -3.50
N GLU A 126 -3.95 6.25 -3.88
CA GLU A 126 -3.34 5.93 -5.18
C GLU A 126 -4.16 6.54 -6.32
N LYS A 127 -3.53 7.34 -7.19
CA LYS A 127 -4.22 7.93 -8.36
C LYS A 127 -4.24 6.98 -9.56
N THR A 128 -3.26 6.08 -9.61
CA THR A 128 -3.09 5.05 -10.64
C THR A 128 -2.34 3.86 -10.05
N PHE A 129 -2.18 2.79 -10.82
CA PHE A 129 -1.49 1.60 -10.37
C PHE A 129 -0.06 1.90 -9.91
N GLY A 130 0.25 1.57 -8.66
CA GLY A 130 1.59 1.71 -8.07
C GLY A 130 2.02 3.15 -7.83
N ASP A 131 1.07 4.06 -7.68
CA ASP A 131 1.28 5.42 -7.22
C ASP A 131 1.53 5.41 -5.71
N HIS A 132 2.76 5.10 -5.30
CA HIS A 132 3.14 5.01 -3.89
C HIS A 132 3.45 6.42 -3.33
N PRO A 133 3.17 6.70 -2.05
CA PRO A 133 3.58 7.95 -1.43
C PRO A 133 5.11 8.04 -1.36
N PRO A 134 5.69 9.25 -1.43
CA PRO A 134 7.06 9.47 -1.03
C PRO A 134 7.25 9.04 0.43
N ILE A 135 8.23 8.17 0.70
CA ILE A 135 8.41 7.61 2.05
C ILE A 135 8.68 8.68 3.12
N GLU A 136 9.32 9.79 2.73
CA GLU A 136 9.59 10.92 3.62
C GLU A 136 8.32 11.61 4.12
N GLU A 137 7.25 11.65 3.30
CA GLU A 137 5.96 12.16 3.74
C GLU A 137 5.33 11.25 4.78
N VAL A 138 5.45 9.93 4.58
CA VAL A 138 4.96 8.93 5.53
C VAL A 138 5.73 9.00 6.85
N PHE A 139 7.04 9.22 6.83
CA PHE A 139 7.84 9.45 8.04
C PHE A 139 7.48 10.75 8.75
N ALA A 140 7.31 11.86 8.03
CA ALA A 140 6.88 13.11 8.61
C ALA A 140 5.50 12.98 9.29
N ALA A 141 4.59 12.26 8.65
CA ALA A 141 3.29 11.92 9.22
C ALA A 141 3.41 11.02 10.45
N ALA A 142 4.31 10.04 10.44
CA ALA A 142 4.57 9.17 11.58
C ALA A 142 5.08 9.95 12.79
N HIS A 143 6.03 10.86 12.61
CA HIS A 143 6.50 11.75 13.69
C HIS A 143 5.37 12.63 14.25
N LYS A 144 4.49 13.15 13.38
CA LYS A 144 3.32 13.94 13.80
C LYS A 144 2.29 13.09 14.54
N ALA A 145 2.11 11.84 14.13
CA ALA A 145 1.16 10.91 14.73
C ALA A 145 1.62 10.40 16.09
N GLY A 146 2.91 10.08 16.19
CA GLY A 146 3.58 9.61 17.39
C GLY A 146 3.93 10.67 18.41
N GLY A 147 3.48 11.92 18.18
CA GLY A 147 3.92 13.13 18.86
C GLY A 147 4.25 12.94 20.34
N SER A 148 5.47 13.35 20.68
CA SER A 148 6.02 13.51 22.02
C SER A 148 4.97 14.08 22.97
N SER A 149 4.64 13.30 24.02
CA SER A 149 4.16 13.87 25.28
C SER A 149 5.30 14.65 25.94
#